data_AF-A0AAD3G4C1-F1
#
_entry.id   AF-A0AAD3G4C1-F1
#
_cell.length_a   1.000
_cell.length_b   1.000
_cell.length_c   1.000
_cell.angle_alpha   90.00
_cell.angle_beta   90.00
_cell.angle_gamma   90.00
#
_symmetry.space_group_name_H-M   'P 1'
#
loop_
_entity.id
_entity.type
_entity.pdbx_description
1 polymer ?
#
loop_
_entity_poly.entity_id
_entity_poly.type
_entity_poly.pdbx_seq_one_letter_code
_entity_poly.pdbx_strand_id
1 'polypeptide(L)'
;METAGDYQFLGLAYSNVSGFQTKNGGNVGTFDVNYGLAISDINFEAEALITDKGVGEINNSSSVSPNNIAGVPFFGSVGPSAKLIYDGFLGSGANVASWSTQTSYTATVFNRRVIPYVDYSQILQNTKNYSYQYGAGFRVNVFYGSWLGLDYTNINSRSSNFKETQNYLSINYTLYL
;
A
#
# COMPACT_ATOMS: atom_id res chain seq x y z
N MET A 1 23.15 -4.71 13.37
CA MET A 1 21.96 -3.90 13.06
C MET A 1 21.46 -3.32 14.36
N GLU A 2 21.69 -2.03 14.53
CA GLU A 2 21.15 -1.23 15.62
C GLU A 2 19.63 -1.38 15.58
N THR A 3 19.02 -1.76 16.69
CA THR A 3 17.59 -1.54 16.89
C THR A 3 17.37 -0.05 16.75
N ALA A 4 16.61 0.39 15.75
CA ALA A 4 16.02 1.71 15.80
C ALA A 4 15.35 1.80 17.18
N GLY A 5 15.84 2.70 18.04
CA GLY A 5 15.28 2.85 19.38
C GLY A 5 13.81 3.27 19.31
N ASP A 6 13.16 3.39 20.46
CA ASP A 6 11.78 3.86 20.51
C ASP A 6 11.66 5.20 19.74
N TYR A 7 10.73 5.24 18.79
CA TYR A 7 10.48 6.42 17.97
C TYR A 7 8.99 6.62 17.76
N GLN A 8 8.63 7.87 17.54
CA GLN A 8 7.31 8.27 17.07
C GLN A 8 7.50 9.40 16.06
N PHE A 9 6.80 9.33 14.93
CA PHE A 9 6.78 10.40 13.95
C PHE A 9 5.38 10.62 13.39
N LEU A 10 5.15 11.86 12.97
CA LEU A 10 4.00 12.28 12.19
C LEU A 10 4.50 13.13 11.03
N GLY A 11 4.17 12.73 9.81
CA GLY A 11 4.44 13.46 8.58
C GLY A 11 3.14 13.91 7.95
N LEU A 12 3.14 15.13 7.40
CA LEU A 12 2.06 15.68 6.62
C LEU A 12 2.64 16.35 5.39
N ALA A 13 2.09 16.08 4.22
CA ALA A 13 2.52 16.69 2.97
C ALA A 13 1.32 17.04 2.08
N TYR A 14 1.53 18.04 1.22
CA TYR A 14 0.63 18.34 0.12
C TYR A 14 1.43 18.36 -1.18
N SER A 15 0.92 17.69 -2.20
CA SER A 15 1.46 17.74 -3.56
C SER A 15 0.37 18.17 -4.54
N ASN A 16 0.65 19.18 -5.37
CA ASN A 16 -0.24 19.57 -6.48
C ASN A 16 0.02 18.74 -7.76
N VAL A 17 0.91 17.73 -7.68
CA VAL A 17 1.26 16.85 -8.80
C VAL A 17 1.10 15.41 -8.30
N SER A 18 -0.13 14.89 -8.41
CA SER A 18 -0.50 13.57 -7.87
C SER A 18 -0.53 12.44 -8.91
N GLY A 19 -0.28 12.75 -10.19
CA GLY A 19 -0.52 11.80 -11.28
C GLY A 19 -2.00 11.70 -11.71
N PHE A 20 -2.89 12.47 -11.09
CA PHE A 20 -4.32 12.53 -11.42
C PHE A 20 -4.72 13.85 -12.09
N GLN A 21 -5.79 13.79 -12.88
CA GLN A 21 -6.44 14.96 -13.48
C GLN A 21 -7.96 14.91 -13.28
N THR A 22 -8.59 16.09 -13.22
CA THR A 22 -10.04 16.22 -13.23
C THR A 22 -10.59 15.85 -14.62
N LYS A 23 -11.90 15.62 -14.73
CA LYS A 23 -12.56 15.36 -16.03
C LYS A 23 -12.38 16.48 -17.06
N ASN A 24 -12.02 17.68 -16.60
CA ASN A 24 -11.81 18.85 -17.45
C ASN A 24 -10.31 19.17 -17.65
N GLY A 25 -9.41 18.24 -17.33
CA GLY A 25 -7.96 18.39 -17.55
C GLY A 25 -7.24 19.26 -16.52
N GLY A 26 -7.87 19.54 -15.36
CA GLY A 26 -7.21 20.28 -14.27
C GLY A 26 -6.37 19.38 -13.37
N ASN A 27 -5.27 19.90 -12.83
CA ASN A 27 -4.47 19.17 -11.84
C ASN A 27 -5.27 18.86 -10.58
N VAL A 28 -5.07 17.64 -10.09
CA VAL A 28 -5.56 17.16 -8.80
C VAL A 28 -4.38 17.12 -7.85
N GLY A 29 -4.50 17.78 -6.69
CA GLY A 29 -3.54 17.68 -5.61
C GLY A 29 -3.91 16.56 -4.63
N THR A 30 -2.98 16.24 -3.74
CA THR A 30 -3.15 15.21 -2.70
C THR A 30 -2.61 15.71 -1.37
N PHE A 31 -3.37 15.44 -0.31
CA PHE A 31 -2.89 15.48 1.06
C PHE A 31 -2.43 14.10 1.45
N ASP A 32 -1.27 14.02 2.09
CA ASP A 32 -0.61 12.79 2.51
C ASP A 32 -0.29 12.91 4.00
N VAL A 33 -0.58 11.86 4.76
CA VAL A 33 -0.38 11.74 6.19
C VAL A 33 0.33 10.43 6.47
N ASN A 34 1.45 10.49 7.19
CA ASN A 34 2.20 9.32 7.62
C ASN A 34 2.39 9.35 9.13
N TYR A 35 2.19 8.22 9.78
CA TYR A 35 2.44 8.05 11.20
C TYR A 35 3.20 6.75 11.42
N GLY A 36 4.26 6.82 12.22
CA GLY A 36 5.01 5.64 12.61
C GLY A 36 5.34 5.68 14.09
N LEU A 37 5.33 4.49 14.69
CA LEU A 37 5.58 4.27 16.09
C LEU A 37 6.36 2.97 16.26
N ALA A 38 7.52 3.04 16.90
CA ALA A 38 8.20 1.87 17.45
C ALA A 38 8.32 2.05 18.95
N ILE A 39 7.84 1.07 19.71
CA ILE A 39 8.02 1.01 21.16
C ILE A 39 8.46 -0.40 21.49
N SER A 40 9.65 -0.54 22.06
CA SER A 40 10.24 -1.84 22.40
C SER A 40 10.28 -2.74 21.15
N ASP A 41 9.63 -3.90 21.20
CA ASP A 41 9.55 -4.85 20.10
C ASP A 41 8.35 -4.63 19.16
N ILE A 42 7.49 -3.64 19.43
CA ILE A 42 6.29 -3.35 18.62
C ILE A 42 6.61 -2.25 17.60
N ASN A 43 6.22 -2.48 16.34
CA ASN A 43 6.22 -1.46 15.30
C ASN A 43 4.82 -1.28 14.74
N PHE A 44 4.40 -0.03 14.56
CA PHE A 44 3.14 0.36 13.96
C PHE A 44 3.38 1.46 12.94
N GLU A 45 2.80 1.30 11.75
CA GLU A 45 2.88 2.25 10.66
C GLU A 45 1.49 2.49 10.10
N ALA A 46 1.18 3.74 9.77
CA ALA A 46 -0.05 4.13 9.10
C ALA A 46 0.23 5.22 8.07
N GLU A 47 -0.31 5.08 6.88
CA GLU A 47 -0.24 6.07 5.80
C GLU A 47 -1.65 6.34 5.30
N ALA A 48 -1.98 7.58 4.99
CA ALA A 48 -3.26 7.97 4.42
C ALA A 48 -3.07 9.09 3.41
N LEU A 49 -3.80 9.01 2.31
CA LEU A 49 -3.80 9.99 1.23
C LEU A 49 -5.23 10.32 0.82
N ILE A 50 -5.50 11.59 0.54
CA ILE A 50 -6.78 12.03 -0.05
C ILE A 50 -6.54 13.09 -1.12
N THR A 51 -7.25 12.99 -2.23
CA THR A 51 -7.18 14.01 -3.28
C THR A 51 -7.95 15.26 -2.88
N ASP A 52 -7.43 16.44 -3.24
CA ASP A 52 -8.09 17.72 -2.98
C ASP A 52 -9.31 17.98 -3.87
N LYS A 53 -9.39 17.24 -4.99
CA LYS A 53 -10.44 17.33 -6.02
C LYS A 53 -10.84 15.94 -6.50
N GLY A 54 -11.94 15.91 -7.23
CA GLY A 54 -12.42 14.71 -7.91
C GLY A 54 -11.48 14.27 -9.04
N VAL A 55 -11.14 12.98 -9.05
CA VAL A 55 -10.30 12.36 -10.08
C VAL A 55 -11.19 11.91 -11.24
N GLY A 56 -10.98 12.49 -12.41
CA GLY A 56 -11.64 12.08 -13.64
C GLY A 56 -10.82 11.05 -14.41
N GLU A 57 -9.50 11.21 -14.43
CA GLU A 57 -8.59 10.37 -15.18
C GLU A 57 -7.19 10.35 -14.54
N ILE A 58 -6.38 9.40 -15.00
CA ILE A 58 -4.96 9.31 -14.70
C ILE A 58 -4.22 10.12 -15.77
N ASN A 59 -3.28 10.99 -15.36
CA ASN A 59 -2.50 11.78 -16.32
C ASN A 59 -1.33 10.96 -16.94
N ASN A 60 -0.72 11.45 -18.02
CA ASN A 60 0.36 10.74 -18.72
C ASN A 60 1.65 10.57 -17.90
N SER A 61 1.85 11.37 -16.84
CA SER A 61 3.01 11.23 -15.95
C SER A 61 2.84 10.13 -14.90
N SER A 62 1.64 9.57 -14.76
CA SER A 62 1.37 8.52 -13.79
C SER A 62 2.04 7.20 -14.18
N SER A 63 2.58 6.50 -13.17
CA SER A 63 3.15 5.15 -13.29
C SER A 63 2.11 4.09 -13.67
N VAL A 64 0.82 4.41 -13.60
CA VAL A 64 -0.30 3.57 -14.04
C VAL A 64 -0.97 4.06 -15.32
N SER A 65 -0.42 5.08 -15.98
CA SER A 65 -0.93 5.50 -17.28
C SER A 65 -0.72 4.38 -18.31
N PRO A 66 -1.73 4.02 -19.12
CA PRO A 66 -1.55 3.09 -20.24
C PRO A 66 -0.45 3.52 -21.22
N ASN A 67 -0.16 4.82 -21.27
CA ASN A 67 0.85 5.42 -22.15
C ASN A 67 2.27 5.41 -21.55
N ASN A 68 2.41 5.06 -20.27
CA ASN A 68 3.67 5.18 -19.52
C ASN A 68 3.95 3.94 -18.67
N ILE A 69 3.60 2.75 -19.19
CA ILE A 69 3.90 1.44 -18.57
C ILE A 69 5.43 1.20 -18.61
N ALA A 70 6.17 2.01 -17.86
CA ALA A 70 7.51 1.71 -17.41
C ALA A 70 7.34 0.83 -16.17
N GLY A 71 7.90 -0.38 -16.23
CA GLY A 71 7.75 -1.47 -15.26
C GLY A 71 7.41 -1.03 -13.84
N VAL A 72 6.16 -1.30 -13.47
CA VAL A 72 5.49 -1.12 -12.17
C VAL A 72 6.45 -1.07 -10.97
N PRO A 73 6.65 0.11 -10.33
CA PRO A 73 7.17 0.13 -8.97
C PRO A 73 6.54 1.29 -8.17
N PHE A 74 5.34 1.09 -7.60
CA PHE A 74 4.87 1.63 -6.30
C PHE A 74 3.37 1.31 -6.10
N PHE A 75 3.05 0.01 -5.99
CA PHE A 75 1.92 -0.43 -5.18
C PHE A 75 2.51 -1.45 -4.22
N GLY A 76 3.04 -0.97 -3.10
CA GLY A 76 3.60 -1.87 -2.07
C GLY A 76 2.55 -2.81 -1.47
N SER A 77 1.26 -2.57 -1.71
CA SER A 77 0.20 -3.24 -0.95
C SER A 77 -1.20 -3.18 -1.57
N VAL A 78 -1.39 -2.85 -2.86
CA VAL A 78 -2.62 -3.21 -3.61
C VAL A 78 -2.24 -3.12 -5.09
N GLY A 79 -1.82 -4.21 -5.72
CA GLY A 79 -1.70 -4.20 -7.19
C GLY A 79 -3.10 -4.34 -7.79
N PRO A 80 -3.75 -3.29 -8.32
CA PRO A 80 -5.00 -3.48 -9.03
C PRO A 80 -4.73 -4.39 -10.23
N SER A 81 -5.56 -5.42 -10.42
CA SER A 81 -5.52 -6.20 -11.65
C SER A 81 -5.62 -5.26 -12.85
N ALA A 82 -4.94 -5.59 -13.95
CA ALA A 82 -4.96 -4.75 -15.15
C ALA A 82 -6.40 -4.43 -15.60
N LYS A 83 -7.35 -5.34 -15.35
CA LYS A 83 -8.80 -5.15 -15.61
C LYS A 83 -9.40 -3.96 -14.86
N LEU A 84 -8.99 -3.69 -13.62
CA LEU A 84 -9.45 -2.52 -12.86
C LEU A 84 -8.94 -1.22 -13.46
N ILE A 85 -7.67 -1.20 -13.91
CA ILE A 85 -7.10 -0.04 -14.61
C ILE A 85 -7.90 0.24 -15.88
N TYR A 86 -8.22 -0.80 -16.66
CA TYR A 86 -9.02 -0.68 -17.89
C TYR A 86 -10.50 -0.34 -17.65
N ASP A 87 -11.08 -0.65 -16.49
CA ASP A 87 -12.47 -0.29 -16.14
C ASP A 87 -12.60 1.13 -15.57
N GLY A 88 -11.51 1.93 -15.61
CA GLY A 88 -11.53 3.29 -15.10
C GLY A 88 -11.76 3.36 -13.59
N PHE A 89 -11.18 2.42 -12.84
CA PHE A 89 -11.35 2.28 -11.38
C PHE A 89 -11.17 3.59 -10.57
N LEU A 90 -10.32 4.51 -11.05
CA LEU A 90 -10.08 5.82 -10.43
C LEU A 90 -10.69 7.00 -11.22
N GLY A 91 -11.52 6.74 -12.22
CA GLY A 91 -12.04 7.75 -13.15
C GLY A 91 -13.47 8.22 -12.90
N SER A 92 -14.06 7.92 -11.73
CA SER A 92 -15.48 8.20 -11.52
C SER A 92 -15.81 9.71 -11.43
N GLY A 93 -14.82 10.56 -11.18
CA GLY A 93 -14.97 11.99 -10.92
C GLY A 93 -15.10 12.35 -9.44
N ALA A 94 -15.07 11.37 -8.54
CA ALA A 94 -15.06 11.61 -7.10
C ALA A 94 -13.63 11.67 -6.56
N ASN A 95 -13.47 12.21 -5.35
CA ASN A 95 -12.19 12.23 -4.66
C ASN A 95 -11.73 10.78 -4.42
N VAL A 96 -10.41 10.58 -4.47
CA VAL A 96 -9.77 9.30 -4.15
C VAL A 96 -9.17 9.43 -2.75
N ALA A 97 -9.51 8.48 -1.89
CA ALA A 97 -8.87 8.30 -0.60
C ALA A 97 -8.17 6.95 -0.58
N SER A 98 -6.99 6.89 0.03
CA SER A 98 -6.24 5.67 0.27
C SER A 98 -5.71 5.68 1.69
N TRP A 99 -5.63 4.53 2.33
CA TRP A 99 -4.90 4.40 3.59
C TRP A 99 -4.37 2.99 3.78
N SER A 100 -3.32 2.86 4.56
CA SER A 100 -2.72 1.61 4.95
C SER A 100 -2.33 1.65 6.43
N THR A 101 -2.32 0.47 7.05
CA THR A 101 -1.83 0.28 8.40
C THR A 101 -1.08 -1.04 8.47
N GLN A 102 0.04 -1.06 9.18
CA GLN A 102 0.79 -2.27 9.46
C GLN A 102 1.19 -2.31 10.93
N THR A 103 1.06 -3.47 11.55
CA THR A 103 1.54 -3.73 12.90
C THR A 103 2.43 -4.96 12.89
N SER A 104 3.56 -4.91 13.58
CA SER A 104 4.43 -6.07 13.77
C SER A 104 4.98 -6.12 15.19
N TYR A 105 5.44 -7.31 15.59
CA TYR A 105 6.06 -7.56 16.89
C TYR A 105 7.32 -8.41 16.72
N THR A 106 8.44 -8.02 17.33
CA THR A 106 9.69 -8.79 17.27
C THR A 106 9.82 -9.70 18.49
N ALA A 107 9.62 -11.00 18.30
CA ALA A 107 9.85 -12.00 19.33
C ALA A 107 11.21 -12.67 19.17
N THR A 108 11.83 -13.10 20.27
CA THR A 108 12.99 -14.03 20.22
C THR A 108 12.54 -15.42 20.66
N VAL A 109 12.63 -16.39 19.75
CA VAL A 109 12.25 -17.80 19.96
C VAL A 109 13.43 -18.67 19.56
N PHE A 110 13.95 -19.51 20.47
CA PHE A 110 15.13 -20.36 20.24
C PHE A 110 16.34 -19.62 19.64
N ASN A 111 16.66 -18.43 20.19
CA ASN A 111 17.71 -17.52 19.70
C ASN A 111 17.51 -17.06 18.24
N ARG A 112 16.29 -17.13 17.72
CA ARG A 112 15.88 -16.58 16.43
C ARG A 112 14.86 -15.46 16.65
N ARG A 113 15.05 -14.33 15.97
CA ARG A 113 14.06 -13.27 15.80
C ARG A 113 12.95 -13.77 14.90
N VAL A 114 11.73 -13.66 15.38
CA VAL A 114 10.48 -13.97 14.69
C VAL A 114 9.64 -12.70 14.69
N ILE A 115 9.22 -12.24 13.52
CA ILE A 115 8.43 -11.02 13.35
C ILE A 115 7.09 -11.40 12.72
N PRO A 116 6.05 -11.75 13.52
CA PRO A 116 4.68 -11.73 13.04
C PRO A 116 4.23 -10.31 12.71
N TYR A 117 3.36 -10.19 11.71
CA TYR A 117 2.76 -8.94 11.32
C TYR A 117 1.36 -9.13 10.75
N VAL A 118 0.58 -8.05 10.80
CA VAL A 118 -0.69 -7.90 10.10
C VAL A 118 -0.68 -6.58 9.37
N ASP A 119 -1.30 -6.55 8.20
CA ASP A 119 -1.44 -5.34 7.40
C ASP A 119 -2.84 -5.22 6.82
N TYR A 120 -3.21 -3.97 6.55
CA TYR A 120 -4.43 -3.61 5.87
C TYR A 120 -4.15 -2.42 4.97
N SER A 121 -4.74 -2.40 3.79
CA SER A 121 -4.73 -1.21 2.94
C SER A 121 -6.06 -1.09 2.20
N GLN A 122 -6.45 0.13 1.86
CA GLN A 122 -7.66 0.41 1.10
C GLN A 122 -7.43 1.61 0.20
N ILE A 123 -7.98 1.53 -1.01
CA ILE A 123 -8.22 2.65 -1.91
C ILE A 123 -9.72 2.73 -2.20
N LEU A 124 -10.28 3.93 -2.08
CA LEU A 124 -11.71 4.20 -2.19
C LEU A 124 -11.93 5.47 -3.01
N GLN A 125 -12.69 5.35 -4.08
CA GLN A 125 -13.24 6.50 -4.80
C GLN A 125 -14.74 6.66 -4.54
N ASN A 126 -15.48 5.55 -4.46
CA ASN A 126 -16.89 5.52 -4.07
C ASN A 126 -17.35 4.09 -3.74
N THR A 127 -18.61 3.90 -3.34
CA THR A 127 -19.17 2.58 -2.98
C THR A 127 -19.18 1.54 -4.11
N LYS A 128 -18.97 1.96 -5.36
CA LYS A 128 -18.84 1.08 -6.54
C LYS A 128 -17.41 0.96 -7.04
N ASN A 129 -16.48 1.77 -6.55
CA ASN A 129 -15.08 1.83 -6.99
C ASN A 129 -14.18 1.88 -5.75
N TYR A 130 -13.79 0.70 -5.29
CA TYR A 130 -12.88 0.52 -4.16
C TYR A 130 -12.08 -0.79 -4.28
N SER A 131 -10.93 -0.82 -3.61
CA SER A 131 -10.14 -2.02 -3.42
C SER A 131 -9.56 -2.00 -2.02
N TYR A 132 -9.56 -3.14 -1.34
CA TYR A 132 -8.89 -3.28 -0.06
C TYR A 132 -8.13 -4.60 -0.02
N GLN A 133 -7.03 -4.60 0.74
CA GLN A 133 -6.35 -5.81 1.12
C GLN A 133 -6.26 -5.94 2.63
N TYR A 134 -6.18 -7.18 3.09
CA TYR A 134 -5.67 -7.50 4.40
C TYR A 134 -4.71 -8.67 4.29
N GLY A 135 -3.67 -8.63 5.11
CA GLY A 135 -2.59 -9.60 5.11
C GLY A 135 -2.17 -9.95 6.53
N ALA A 136 -1.60 -11.15 6.65
CA ALA A 136 -0.92 -11.59 7.84
C ALA A 136 0.22 -12.51 7.48
N GLY A 137 1.32 -12.42 8.22
CA GLY A 137 2.48 -13.26 7.97
C GLY A 137 3.46 -13.23 9.11
N PHE A 138 4.57 -13.91 8.90
CA PHE A 138 5.71 -13.84 9.80
C PHE A 138 7.02 -13.94 9.03
N ARG A 139 8.10 -13.42 9.62
CA ARG A 139 9.48 -13.60 9.13
C ARG A 139 10.36 -14.13 10.25
N VAL A 140 11.24 -15.07 9.95
CA VAL A 140 12.19 -15.65 10.89
C VAL A 140 13.61 -15.41 10.39
N ASN A 141 14.51 -14.96 11.26
CA ASN A 141 15.91 -14.85 10.87
C ASN A 141 16.58 -16.24 10.87
N VAL A 142 17.19 -16.64 9.75
CA VAL A 142 17.81 -17.97 9.62
C VAL A 142 19.29 -17.93 10.04
N PHE A 143 20.01 -16.88 9.66
CA PHE A 143 21.37 -16.57 10.11
C PHE A 143 21.66 -15.08 9.80
N TYR A 144 22.88 -14.59 10.03
CA TYR A 144 23.23 -13.17 9.91
C TYR A 144 22.80 -12.59 8.55
N GLY A 145 21.91 -11.59 8.56
CA GLY A 145 21.38 -10.95 7.36
C GLY A 145 20.31 -11.74 6.59
N SER A 146 19.95 -12.96 7.00
CA SER A 146 19.02 -13.84 6.28
C SER A 146 17.65 -13.95 6.96
N TRP A 147 16.58 -13.83 6.17
CA TRP A 147 15.19 -13.90 6.61
C TRP A 147 14.38 -14.84 5.72
N LEU A 148 13.60 -15.73 6.34
CA LEU A 148 12.58 -16.55 5.69
C LEU A 148 11.21 -16.04 6.10
N GLY A 149 10.32 -15.78 5.14
CA GLY A 149 8.97 -15.29 5.37
C GLY A 149 7.90 -16.20 4.77
N LEU A 150 6.76 -16.25 5.45
CA LEU A 150 5.51 -16.77 4.94
C LEU A 150 4.43 -15.73 5.18
N ASP A 151 3.65 -15.42 4.15
CA ASP A 151 2.56 -14.46 4.23
C ASP A 151 1.35 -14.87 3.40
N TYR A 152 0.19 -14.53 3.93
CA TYR A 152 -1.08 -14.63 3.23
C TYR A 152 -1.65 -13.23 3.04
N THR A 153 -2.13 -12.96 1.83
CA THR A 153 -2.79 -11.70 1.49
C THR A 153 -4.09 -11.99 0.76
N ASN A 154 -5.16 -11.29 1.15
CA ASN A 154 -6.43 -11.29 0.43
C ASN A 154 -6.72 -9.88 -0.11
N ILE A 155 -6.98 -9.79 -1.40
CA ILE A 155 -7.32 -8.53 -2.08
C ILE A 155 -8.75 -8.63 -2.59
N ASN A 156 -9.58 -7.64 -2.27
CA ASN A 156 -10.91 -7.49 -2.85
C ASN A 156 -11.00 -6.19 -3.60
N SER A 157 -11.44 -6.27 -4.85
CA SER A 157 -11.55 -5.12 -5.72
C SER A 157 -12.92 -5.07 -6.36
N ARG A 158 -13.45 -3.86 -6.49
CA ARG A 158 -14.73 -3.58 -7.13
C ARG A 158 -14.64 -2.31 -7.95
N SER A 159 -15.09 -2.38 -9.18
CA SER A 159 -15.38 -1.25 -10.06
C SER A 159 -16.79 -1.38 -10.63
N SER A 160 -17.17 -0.49 -11.55
CA SER A 160 -18.53 -0.46 -12.09
C SER A 160 -18.93 -1.76 -12.80
N ASN A 161 -17.99 -2.39 -13.52
CA ASN A 161 -18.27 -3.59 -14.32
C ASN A 161 -17.56 -4.84 -13.79
N PHE A 162 -16.84 -4.74 -12.68
CA PHE A 162 -15.95 -5.80 -12.23
C PHE A 162 -15.95 -5.96 -10.71
N LYS A 163 -15.90 -7.22 -10.28
CA LYS A 163 -15.70 -7.61 -8.88
C LYS A 163 -14.74 -8.79 -8.86
N GLU A 164 -13.69 -8.68 -8.07
CA GLU A 164 -12.64 -9.68 -7.99
C GLU A 164 -12.15 -9.84 -6.56
N THR A 165 -11.83 -11.08 -6.23
CA THR A 165 -11.15 -11.44 -4.99
C THR A 165 -9.94 -12.29 -5.36
N GLN A 166 -8.76 -11.93 -4.87
CA GLN A 166 -7.52 -12.65 -5.08
C GLN A 166 -6.93 -13.06 -3.73
N ASN A 167 -6.33 -14.24 -3.70
CA ASN A 167 -5.67 -14.80 -2.52
C ASN A 167 -4.24 -15.16 -2.90
N TYR A 168 -3.28 -14.66 -2.13
CA TYR A 168 -1.87 -14.93 -2.31
C TYR A 168 -1.33 -15.63 -1.07
N LEU A 169 -0.54 -16.67 -1.30
CA LEU A 169 0.31 -17.28 -0.30
C LEU A 169 1.74 -17.15 -0.82
N SER A 170 2.57 -16.39 -0.11
CA SER A 170 3.93 -16.10 -0.55
C SER A 170 4.92 -16.71 0.42
N ILE A 171 5.94 -17.37 -0.13
CA ILE A 171 7.14 -17.77 0.60
C ILE A 171 8.27 -16.91 0.05
N ASN A 172 8.95 -16.19 0.93
CA ASN A 172 10.05 -15.31 0.55
C ASN A 172 11.32 -15.63 1.34
N TYR A 173 12.47 -15.47 0.70
CA TYR A 173 13.77 -15.56 1.32
C TYR A 173 14.58 -14.33 0.94
N THR A 174 15.03 -13.57 1.94
CA THR A 174 15.79 -12.33 1.74
C THR A 174 17.15 -12.46 2.39
N LEU A 175 18.19 -12.04 1.67
CA LEU A 175 19.56 -11.98 2.14
C LEU A 175 20.07 -10.54 2.04
N TYR A 176 20.40 -9.95 3.17
CA TYR A 176 21.11 -8.68 3.26
C TYR A 176 22.61 -8.98 3.28
N LEU A 177 23.30 -8.60 2.20
CA LEU A 177 24.76 -8.72 2.01
C LEU A 177 25.47 -7.45 2.49
#